data_AF-A0A096PCZ9-F1
#
_entry.id   AF-A0A096PCZ9-F1
#
_cell.length_a   1.000
_cell.length_b   1.000
_cell.length_c   1.000
_cell.angle_alpha   90.00
_cell.angle_beta   90.00
_cell.angle_gamma   90.00
#
_symmetry.space_group_name_H-M   'P 1'
#
loop_
_entity.id
_entity.type
_entity.pdbx_description
1 polymer ?
#
loop_
_entity_poly.entity_id
_entity_poly.type
_entity_poly.pdbx_seq_one_letter_code
_entity_poly.pdbx_strand_id
1 'polypeptide(L)'
;MDESDDPRFMELGSLEAIYPEIRRLDAHDPFTFEIDLPVEPAAPVTVTFPAASAPAHTGLATPTQAVENAQPEVDSLEVSYLPSLRLRVRLPEGYPVDVAPEVHVSTTPQWLTEETIKRLQDDGPRLWDEIGRDMVAYTYIDHIQRAAEDVFGTISPEGTLQVDPEHKLAVLDHDIKAKKAAFEKETFECGVCLDPKKGTKCHKMLDCGHIFCIQCLKDFYNDAINEGNLSTVRCLSPNCAKERATAQQAKKSKVAVSPSELLQIGLSEEMVKRYVTLKYKTELESDKNTIYCPRQWCNGAARSKRHKKPEGLDFAETSDAESGKEEEEKAEGDSNTRTRKKKKSNKDRFNKADLLAICEDCGFAFCGQCYQSWHGEFVRCAPRRDKEEVSEEEKASLEYLQLHTSPCPTCNAPAQKTHGCNHMICSRCDTHFCYLCSSWLDPVNPYQHYNQLAGGKVTSCYMRLWELEGGDGDDVGLGFIGGRGPGADPQPALNEIELLPEVIESDDSDGEEEVDARDNNRQLGGQGQGQGIEIAQLSLQLLPMHHSIQPAEGIMAHLEA
;
A
#
# COMPACT_ATOMS: atom_id res chain seq x y z
N MET A 1 2.41 -68.73 -30.45
CA MET A 1 3.37 -68.26 -29.44
C MET A 1 2.59 -67.33 -28.55
N ASP A 2 2.66 -67.56 -27.25
CA ASP A 2 1.93 -66.76 -26.27
C ASP A 2 2.44 -65.31 -26.37
N GLU A 3 1.56 -64.32 -26.52
CA GLU A 3 1.97 -62.91 -26.59
C GLU A 3 2.71 -62.45 -25.31
N SER A 4 2.64 -63.24 -24.23
CA SER A 4 3.34 -63.03 -22.96
C SER A 4 4.84 -63.33 -22.97
N ASP A 5 5.36 -64.04 -23.97
CA ASP A 5 6.80 -64.37 -24.07
C ASP A 5 7.59 -63.31 -24.87
N ASP A 6 6.94 -62.27 -25.40
CA ASP A 6 7.65 -61.18 -26.06
C ASP A 6 8.40 -60.33 -25.02
N PRO A 7 9.74 -60.19 -25.13
CA PRO A 7 10.53 -59.40 -24.19
C PRO A 7 10.06 -57.93 -24.10
N ARG A 8 9.46 -57.39 -25.16
CA ARG A 8 8.91 -56.02 -25.17
C ARG A 8 7.71 -55.87 -24.24
N PHE A 9 6.81 -56.85 -24.19
CA PHE A 9 5.67 -56.82 -23.27
C PHE A 9 6.12 -57.00 -21.82
N MET A 10 7.12 -57.84 -21.57
CA MET A 10 7.71 -58.00 -20.23
C MET A 10 8.37 -56.71 -19.73
N GLU A 11 9.16 -56.03 -20.59
CA GLU A 11 9.82 -54.79 -20.22
C GLU A 11 8.81 -53.69 -19.95
N LEU A 12 7.87 -53.50 -20.87
CA LEU A 12 6.86 -52.45 -20.76
C LEU A 12 5.96 -52.68 -19.54
N GLY A 13 5.54 -53.91 -19.26
CA GLY A 13 4.75 -54.22 -18.08
C GLY A 13 5.50 -53.94 -16.77
N SER A 14 6.82 -54.19 -16.75
CA SER A 14 7.67 -53.85 -15.61
C SER A 14 7.80 -52.33 -15.46
N LEU A 15 7.96 -51.60 -16.57
CA LEU A 15 8.02 -50.15 -16.55
C LEU A 15 6.71 -49.51 -16.09
N GLU A 16 5.56 -49.99 -16.55
CA GLU A 16 4.24 -49.49 -16.11
C GLU A 16 3.98 -49.73 -14.61
N ALA A 17 4.58 -50.78 -14.04
CA ALA A 17 4.51 -51.05 -12.61
C ALA A 17 5.42 -50.13 -11.79
N ILE A 18 6.58 -49.73 -12.34
CA ILE A 18 7.53 -48.83 -11.68
C ILE A 18 7.10 -47.37 -11.84
N TYR A 19 6.62 -46.99 -13.02
CA TYR A 19 6.27 -45.64 -13.43
C TYR A 19 4.78 -45.60 -13.86
N PRO A 20 3.83 -45.44 -12.93
CA PRO A 20 2.41 -45.36 -13.24
C PRO A 20 2.02 -44.16 -14.12
N GLU A 21 2.91 -43.17 -14.26
CA GLU A 21 2.78 -42.00 -15.10
C GLU A 21 3.04 -42.25 -16.60
N ILE A 22 3.51 -43.44 -16.98
CA ILE A 22 3.74 -43.81 -18.38
C ILE A 22 2.43 -43.71 -19.18
N ARG A 23 2.49 -43.04 -20.33
CA ARG A 23 1.37 -42.86 -21.26
C ARG A 23 1.58 -43.66 -22.53
N ARG A 24 0.54 -44.35 -23.00
CA ARG A 24 0.50 -44.96 -24.34
C ARG A 24 -0.16 -43.99 -25.32
N LEU A 25 0.53 -43.69 -26.41
CA LEU A 25 0.06 -42.72 -27.41
C LEU A 25 -0.92 -43.31 -28.41
N ASP A 26 -0.69 -44.56 -28.82
CA ASP A 26 -1.40 -45.20 -29.91
C ASP A 26 -1.95 -46.57 -29.49
N ALA A 27 -3.27 -46.74 -29.57
CA ALA A 27 -3.90 -48.04 -29.35
C ALA A 27 -3.49 -49.10 -30.40
N HIS A 28 -2.91 -48.67 -31.52
CA HIS A 28 -2.45 -49.51 -32.62
C HIS A 28 -0.94 -49.83 -32.55
N ASP A 29 -0.18 -49.15 -31.68
CA ASP A 29 1.24 -49.40 -31.44
C ASP A 29 1.49 -49.60 -29.93
N PRO A 30 1.34 -50.83 -29.42
CA PRO A 30 1.42 -51.10 -27.99
C PRO A 30 2.83 -50.93 -27.42
N PHE A 31 3.85 -50.80 -28.27
CA PHE A 31 5.27 -50.80 -27.87
C PHE A 31 5.90 -49.41 -27.88
N THR A 32 5.09 -48.36 -28.04
CA THR A 32 5.52 -46.96 -27.88
C THR A 32 4.93 -46.37 -26.62
N PHE A 33 5.78 -45.77 -25.79
CA PHE A 33 5.37 -45.12 -24.57
C PHE A 33 6.05 -43.75 -24.40
N GLU A 34 5.39 -42.88 -23.64
CA GLU A 34 5.89 -41.57 -23.24
C GLU A 34 5.91 -41.45 -21.71
N ILE A 35 6.97 -40.83 -21.18
CA ILE A 35 7.10 -40.47 -19.77
C ILE A 35 7.69 -39.05 -19.65
N ASP A 36 7.09 -38.25 -18.78
CA ASP A 36 7.61 -36.92 -18.43
C ASP A 36 8.53 -37.08 -17.20
N LEU A 37 9.84 -36.96 -17.39
CA LEU A 37 10.85 -37.11 -16.34
C LEU A 37 11.15 -35.75 -15.69
N PRO A 38 10.99 -35.61 -14.35
CA PRO A 38 11.28 -34.35 -13.66
C PRO A 38 12.78 -34.03 -13.73
N VAL A 39 13.10 -32.75 -13.93
CA VAL A 39 14.48 -32.26 -13.93
C VAL A 39 14.70 -31.44 -12.66
N GLU A 40 15.22 -32.12 -11.64
CA GLU A 40 15.49 -31.58 -10.30
C GLU A 40 17.02 -31.61 -10.06
N PRO A 41 17.72 -30.49 -10.29
CA PRO A 41 19.15 -30.41 -10.06
C PRO A 41 19.49 -30.65 -8.58
N ALA A 42 20.62 -31.29 -8.31
CA ALA A 42 21.05 -31.58 -6.93
C ALA A 42 21.30 -30.31 -6.09
N ALA A 43 21.66 -29.21 -6.75
CA ALA A 43 21.77 -27.88 -6.16
C ALA A 43 21.12 -26.85 -7.10
N PRO A 44 20.59 -25.72 -6.58
CA PRO A 44 20.05 -24.67 -7.42
C PRO A 44 21.05 -24.20 -8.47
N VAL A 45 20.59 -24.08 -9.71
CA VAL A 45 21.43 -23.75 -10.87
C VAL A 45 21.19 -22.31 -11.29
N THR A 46 22.26 -21.61 -11.62
CA THR A 46 22.17 -20.25 -12.17
C THR A 46 21.90 -20.33 -13.67
N VAL A 47 20.71 -19.92 -14.09
CA VAL A 47 20.30 -19.84 -15.50
C VAL A 47 20.60 -18.44 -16.02
N THR A 48 21.30 -18.36 -17.15
CA THR A 48 21.67 -17.12 -17.82
C THR A 48 20.93 -17.02 -19.15
N PHE A 49 20.42 -15.82 -19.45
CA PHE A 49 19.72 -15.52 -20.69
C PHE A 49 20.58 -14.57 -21.52
N PRO A 50 21.28 -15.05 -22.56
CA PRO A 50 22.07 -14.19 -23.41
C PRO A 50 21.15 -13.20 -24.13
N ALA A 51 21.42 -11.89 -24.02
CA ALA A 51 20.62 -10.88 -24.71
C ALA A 51 20.52 -11.21 -26.20
N ALA A 52 19.30 -11.24 -26.74
CA ALA A 52 19.07 -11.44 -28.17
C ALA A 52 19.99 -10.50 -28.95
N SER A 53 20.90 -11.06 -29.74
CA SER A 53 21.74 -10.26 -30.62
C SER A 53 20.79 -9.53 -31.56
N ALA A 54 20.68 -8.21 -31.39
CA ALA A 54 19.89 -7.38 -32.28
C ALA A 54 20.30 -7.72 -33.73
N PRO A 55 19.34 -7.96 -34.65
CA PRO A 55 19.69 -8.23 -36.02
C PRO A 55 20.48 -7.04 -36.54
N ALA A 56 21.70 -7.32 -37.03
CA ALA A 56 22.58 -6.34 -37.63
C ALA A 56 21.86 -5.72 -38.85
N HIS A 57 21.22 -4.57 -38.65
CA HIS A 57 20.80 -3.72 -39.74
C HIS A 57 22.07 -3.20 -40.42
N THR A 58 22.37 -3.81 -41.56
CA THR A 58 23.38 -3.35 -42.50
C THR A 58 22.89 -2.03 -43.11
N GLY A 59 23.57 -0.93 -42.77
CA GLY A 59 23.53 0.30 -43.56
C GLY A 59 23.37 1.60 -42.78
N LEU A 60 24.45 2.07 -42.15
CA LEU A 60 25.19 3.27 -42.59
C LEU A 60 26.35 3.52 -41.62
N ALA A 61 27.57 3.53 -42.15
CA ALA A 61 28.77 3.83 -41.41
C ALA A 61 28.93 5.35 -41.20
N THR A 62 29.30 5.74 -39.98
CA THR A 62 30.36 6.76 -39.78
C THR A 62 31.14 6.42 -38.51
N PRO A 63 32.48 6.56 -38.51
CA PRO A 63 33.33 6.07 -37.43
C PRO A 63 33.62 7.17 -36.40
N THR A 64 33.50 6.86 -35.11
CA THR A 64 34.38 7.46 -34.09
C THR A 64 34.46 6.54 -32.87
N GLN A 65 35.70 6.22 -32.52
CA GLN A 65 36.12 5.39 -31.40
C GLN A 65 35.79 6.05 -30.05
N ALA A 66 35.19 5.27 -29.15
CA ALA A 66 35.52 5.25 -27.73
C ALA A 66 35.03 3.91 -27.15
N VAL A 67 35.99 3.08 -26.77
CA VAL A 67 35.81 1.79 -26.08
C VAL A 67 35.73 2.09 -24.58
N GLU A 68 34.89 1.36 -23.84
CA GLU A 68 35.19 0.65 -22.59
C GLU A 68 34.01 0.61 -21.59
N ASN A 69 33.58 -0.63 -21.30
CA ASN A 69 32.70 -1.09 -20.22
C ASN A 69 31.21 -0.71 -20.24
N ALA A 70 30.48 -1.30 -21.17
CA ALA A 70 29.15 -1.81 -20.87
C ALA A 70 29.21 -3.34 -21.02
N GLN A 71 29.37 -4.08 -19.92
CA GLN A 71 29.04 -5.51 -19.93
C GLN A 71 27.57 -5.63 -20.31
N PRO A 72 27.18 -6.48 -21.27
CA PRO A 72 25.76 -6.78 -21.46
C PRO A 72 25.25 -7.30 -20.13
N GLU A 73 24.21 -6.68 -19.57
CA GLU A 73 23.53 -7.19 -18.38
C GLU A 73 23.01 -8.59 -18.72
N VAL A 74 23.77 -9.62 -18.34
CA VAL A 74 23.34 -11.00 -18.46
C VAL A 74 22.31 -11.20 -17.37
N ASP A 75 21.06 -11.30 -17.79
CA ASP A 75 19.96 -11.62 -16.90
C ASP A 75 20.20 -13.04 -16.37
N SER A 76 20.46 -13.16 -15.07
CA SER A 76 20.80 -14.42 -14.40
C SER A 76 19.83 -14.71 -13.26
N LEU A 77 19.26 -15.91 -13.20
CA LEU A 77 18.31 -16.33 -12.16
C LEU A 77 18.65 -17.71 -11.60
N GLU A 78 18.39 -17.90 -10.30
CA GLU A 78 18.61 -19.17 -9.60
C GLU A 78 17.34 -20.04 -9.65
N VAL A 79 17.44 -21.21 -10.27
CA VAL A 79 16.32 -22.13 -10.51
C VAL A 79 16.58 -23.45 -9.79
N SER A 80 15.55 -24.01 -9.15
CA SER A 80 15.63 -25.29 -8.43
C SER A 80 14.83 -26.39 -9.12
N TYR A 81 13.89 -26.04 -10.00
CA TYR A 81 13.08 -27.00 -10.75
C TYR A 81 12.99 -26.57 -12.21
N LEU A 82 13.55 -27.38 -13.11
CA LEU A 82 13.51 -27.15 -14.54
C LEU A 82 12.33 -27.88 -15.19
N PRO A 83 11.81 -27.41 -16.34
CA PRO A 83 10.73 -28.10 -17.04
C PRO A 83 11.10 -29.54 -17.36
N SER A 84 10.18 -30.47 -17.09
CA SER A 84 10.36 -31.91 -17.29
C SER A 84 10.79 -32.25 -18.72
N LEU A 85 11.61 -33.30 -18.81
CA LEU A 85 12.04 -33.89 -20.06
C LEU A 85 11.04 -34.95 -20.48
N ARG A 86 10.42 -34.78 -21.64
CA ARG A 86 9.55 -35.78 -22.25
C ARG A 86 10.40 -36.78 -23.01
N LEU A 87 10.37 -38.02 -22.53
CA LEU A 87 11.01 -39.15 -23.13
C LEU A 87 9.96 -40.02 -23.83
N ARG A 88 10.11 -40.21 -25.14
CA ARG A 88 9.34 -41.15 -25.95
C ARG A 88 10.25 -42.29 -26.36
N VAL A 89 9.86 -43.52 -26.03
CA VAL A 89 10.59 -44.73 -26.40
C VAL A 89 9.66 -45.64 -27.19
N ARG A 90 10.16 -46.15 -28.32
CA ARG A 90 9.50 -47.16 -29.14
C ARG A 90 10.37 -48.40 -29.18
N LEU A 91 9.77 -49.55 -28.90
CA LEU A 91 10.44 -50.85 -28.95
C LEU A 91 10.10 -51.54 -30.28
N PRO A 92 10.96 -51.42 -31.32
CA PRO A 92 10.66 -51.94 -32.65
C PRO A 92 10.62 -53.48 -32.68
N GLU A 93 10.16 -54.04 -33.79
CA GLU A 93 10.25 -55.49 -34.03
C GLU A 93 11.72 -55.92 -34.15
N GLY A 94 12.12 -56.96 -33.42
CA GLY A 94 13.51 -57.40 -33.30
C GLY A 94 14.24 -56.86 -32.06
N TYR A 95 13.66 -55.93 -31.31
CA TYR A 95 14.17 -55.57 -29.98
C TYR A 95 13.87 -56.68 -28.96
N PRO A 96 14.79 -57.00 -28.03
CA PRO A 96 16.07 -56.33 -27.77
C PRO A 96 17.29 -56.94 -28.47
N VAL A 97 17.18 -58.07 -29.17
CA VAL A 97 18.35 -58.84 -29.64
C VAL A 97 18.96 -58.26 -30.93
N ASP A 98 18.11 -57.88 -31.88
CA ASP A 98 18.52 -57.53 -33.24
C ASP A 98 18.57 -56.00 -33.45
N VAL A 99 17.70 -55.26 -32.77
CA VAL A 99 17.50 -53.81 -32.99
C VAL A 99 17.44 -53.06 -31.65
N ALA A 100 18.09 -51.90 -31.61
CA ALA A 100 18.07 -50.97 -30.47
C ALA A 100 16.70 -50.29 -30.32
N PRO A 101 16.37 -49.74 -29.14
CA PRO A 101 15.13 -48.99 -28.97
C PRO A 101 15.21 -47.64 -29.70
N GLU A 102 14.09 -47.20 -30.27
CA GLU A 102 13.97 -45.88 -30.88
C GLU A 102 13.64 -44.86 -29.78
N VAL A 103 14.56 -43.92 -29.56
CA VAL A 103 14.47 -42.96 -28.47
C VAL A 103 14.33 -41.55 -28.99
N HIS A 104 13.33 -40.83 -28.49
CA HIS A 104 13.11 -39.42 -28.76
C HIS A 104 13.00 -38.64 -27.45
N VAL A 105 13.88 -37.67 -27.30
CA VAL A 105 13.94 -36.75 -26.16
C VAL A 105 13.45 -35.37 -26.60
N SER A 106 12.59 -34.74 -25.80
CA SER A 106 12.11 -33.38 -26.01
C SER A 106 11.81 -32.67 -24.69
N THR A 107 11.79 -31.35 -24.67
CA THR A 107 11.34 -30.54 -23.52
C THR A 107 10.27 -29.56 -23.97
N THR A 108 9.33 -29.22 -23.08
CA THR A 108 8.28 -28.22 -23.37
C THR A 108 8.23 -27.23 -22.21
N PRO A 109 8.79 -26.02 -22.33
CA PRO A 109 9.49 -25.41 -23.50
C PRO A 109 10.80 -26.13 -23.90
N GLN A 110 11.28 -25.91 -25.13
CA GLN A 110 12.54 -26.50 -25.61
C GLN A 110 13.76 -25.72 -25.08
N TRP A 111 13.97 -25.81 -23.76
CA TRP A 111 15.04 -25.07 -23.07
C TRP A 111 16.42 -25.74 -23.18
N LEU A 112 16.48 -26.99 -23.64
CA LEU A 112 17.73 -27.72 -23.89
C LEU A 112 18.20 -27.50 -25.34
N THR A 113 19.52 -27.42 -25.53
CA THR A 113 20.11 -27.30 -26.87
C THR A 113 19.90 -28.57 -27.70
N GLU A 114 19.81 -28.43 -29.03
CA GLU A 114 19.69 -29.57 -29.93
C GLU A 114 20.86 -30.55 -29.82
N GLU A 115 22.07 -30.06 -29.53
CA GLU A 115 23.25 -30.90 -29.32
C GLU A 115 23.09 -31.81 -28.10
N THR A 116 22.55 -31.27 -27.00
CA THR A 116 22.27 -32.03 -25.79
C THR A 116 21.19 -33.07 -26.06
N ILE A 117 20.10 -32.69 -26.73
CA ILE A 117 19.01 -33.60 -27.08
C ILE A 117 19.52 -34.75 -27.95
N LYS A 118 20.34 -34.47 -28.98
CA LYS A 118 20.94 -35.50 -29.83
C LYS A 118 21.84 -36.44 -29.05
N ARG A 119 22.72 -35.89 -28.20
CA ARG A 119 23.59 -36.72 -27.34
C ARG A 119 22.79 -37.65 -26.45
N LEU A 120 21.70 -37.17 -25.83
CA LEU A 120 20.84 -38.01 -25.02
C LEU A 120 20.14 -39.09 -25.85
N GLN A 121 19.68 -38.78 -27.07
CA GLN A 121 19.09 -39.78 -27.98
C GLN A 121 20.11 -40.84 -28.41
N ASP A 122 21.36 -40.45 -28.66
CA ASP A 122 22.46 -41.35 -29.03
C ASP A 122 22.90 -42.26 -27.86
N ASP A 123 22.70 -41.84 -26.61
CA ASP A 123 22.99 -42.66 -25.42
C ASP A 123 22.11 -43.92 -25.34
N GLY A 124 20.91 -43.92 -25.93
CA GLY A 124 20.00 -45.07 -25.90
C GLY A 124 20.59 -46.29 -26.62
N PRO A 125 20.88 -46.19 -27.92
CA PRO A 125 21.56 -47.25 -28.67
C PRO A 125 22.93 -47.61 -28.10
N ARG A 126 23.68 -46.63 -27.56
CA ARG A 126 24.98 -46.86 -26.94
C ARG A 126 24.88 -47.75 -25.70
N LEU A 127 23.97 -47.42 -24.77
CA LEU A 127 23.75 -48.23 -23.57
C LEU A 127 23.23 -49.63 -23.89
N TRP A 128 22.40 -49.74 -24.95
CA TRP A 128 21.92 -51.04 -25.43
C TRP A 128 23.05 -51.96 -25.88
N ASP A 129 24.00 -51.45 -26.67
CA ASP A 129 25.19 -52.21 -27.07
C ASP A 129 26.12 -52.52 -25.88
N GLU A 130 26.29 -51.59 -24.93
CA GLU A 130 27.13 -51.77 -23.73
C GLU A 130 26.60 -52.87 -22.78
N ILE A 131 25.27 -53.00 -22.65
CA ILE A 131 24.62 -54.02 -21.82
C ILE A 131 24.55 -55.39 -22.54
N GLY A 132 24.94 -55.45 -23.82
CA GLY A 132 25.02 -56.70 -24.58
C GLY A 132 23.74 -57.04 -25.34
N ARG A 133 22.98 -56.02 -25.78
CA ARG A 133 21.76 -56.16 -26.60
C ARG A 133 20.63 -56.88 -25.88
N ASP A 134 20.28 -56.34 -24.73
CA ASP A 134 19.19 -56.80 -23.88
C ASP A 134 18.24 -55.63 -23.53
N MET A 135 17.20 -55.90 -22.74
CA MET A 135 16.23 -54.94 -22.23
C MET A 135 16.93 -53.76 -21.53
N VAL A 136 16.84 -52.55 -22.11
CA VAL A 136 17.60 -51.35 -21.73
C VAL A 136 16.72 -50.14 -21.36
N ALA A 137 15.41 -50.22 -21.55
CA ALA A 137 14.53 -49.06 -21.40
C ALA A 137 14.53 -48.53 -19.95
N TYR A 138 14.54 -49.41 -18.94
CA TYR A 138 14.68 -48.99 -17.54
C TYR A 138 16.03 -48.33 -17.26
N THR A 139 17.12 -48.95 -17.71
CA THR A 139 18.48 -48.42 -17.48
C THR A 139 18.70 -47.10 -18.21
N TYR A 140 18.06 -46.92 -19.37
CA TYR A 140 18.05 -45.66 -20.07
C TYR A 140 17.25 -44.58 -19.33
N ILE A 141 16.04 -44.89 -18.81
CA ILE A 141 15.28 -43.94 -17.97
C ILE A 141 16.11 -43.51 -16.75
N ASP A 142 16.72 -44.47 -16.06
CA ASP A 142 17.59 -44.24 -14.90
C ASP A 142 18.84 -43.42 -15.26
N HIS A 143 19.45 -43.66 -16.42
CA HIS A 143 20.54 -42.82 -16.95
C HIS A 143 20.10 -41.37 -17.16
N ILE A 144 18.93 -41.13 -17.76
CA ILE A 144 18.38 -39.78 -17.96
C ILE A 144 18.06 -39.11 -16.62
N GLN A 145 17.49 -39.84 -15.65
CA GLN A 145 17.21 -39.32 -14.32
C GLN A 145 18.49 -38.89 -13.58
N ARG A 146 19.56 -39.71 -13.61
CA ARG A 146 20.86 -39.32 -13.04
C ARG A 146 21.49 -38.14 -13.78
N ALA A 147 21.40 -38.14 -15.11
CA ALA A 147 21.91 -37.02 -15.90
C ALA A 147 21.16 -35.72 -15.57
N ALA A 148 19.86 -35.78 -15.24
CA ALA A 148 19.08 -34.61 -14.86
C ALA A 148 19.57 -33.93 -13.57
N GLU A 149 20.19 -34.68 -12.63
CA GLU A 149 20.75 -34.12 -11.39
C GLU A 149 21.87 -33.09 -11.65
N ASP A 150 22.61 -33.27 -12.75
CA ASP A 150 23.66 -32.36 -13.24
C ASP A 150 23.20 -31.57 -14.48
N VAL A 151 21.88 -31.45 -14.70
CA VAL A 151 21.29 -30.75 -15.86
C VAL A 151 21.90 -31.25 -17.18
N PHE A 152 22.07 -32.56 -17.29
CA PHE A 152 22.67 -33.24 -18.43
C PHE A 152 24.09 -32.77 -18.75
N GLY A 153 24.87 -32.28 -17.77
CA GLY A 153 26.22 -31.75 -17.99
C GLY A 153 26.26 -30.56 -18.95
N THR A 154 25.16 -29.81 -19.05
CA THR A 154 25.06 -28.58 -19.85
C THR A 154 25.53 -27.34 -19.10
N ILE A 155 25.88 -27.51 -17.82
CA ILE A 155 26.43 -26.46 -16.98
C ILE A 155 27.82 -26.08 -17.51
N SER A 156 27.99 -24.79 -17.84
CA SER A 156 29.27 -24.24 -18.29
C SER A 156 30.33 -24.37 -17.18
N PRO A 157 31.65 -24.32 -17.47
CA PRO A 157 32.68 -24.35 -16.43
C PRO A 157 32.53 -23.23 -15.39
N GLU A 158 31.80 -22.16 -15.71
CA GLU A 158 31.42 -21.08 -14.80
C GLU A 158 30.22 -21.41 -13.88
N GLY A 159 29.61 -22.59 -13.97
CA GLY A 159 28.48 -23.02 -13.14
C GLY A 159 27.11 -22.54 -13.62
N THR A 160 27.00 -22.08 -14.86
CA THR A 160 25.75 -21.51 -15.42
C THR A 160 25.13 -22.34 -16.53
N LEU A 161 23.81 -22.41 -16.55
CA LEU A 161 23.02 -22.95 -17.66
C LEU A 161 22.64 -21.81 -18.62
N GLN A 162 22.90 -21.95 -19.92
CA GLN A 162 22.40 -21.00 -20.91
C GLN A 162 21.07 -21.47 -21.47
N VAL A 163 20.05 -20.61 -21.39
CA VAL A 163 18.72 -20.87 -21.96
C VAL A 163 18.34 -19.72 -22.87
N ASP A 164 17.71 -20.02 -24.00
CA ASP A 164 17.24 -19.00 -24.93
C ASP A 164 16.26 -18.03 -24.22
N PRO A 165 16.42 -16.70 -24.38
CA PRO A 165 15.50 -15.71 -23.82
C PRO A 165 14.01 -15.98 -24.09
N GLU A 166 13.65 -16.61 -25.20
CA GLU A 166 12.27 -16.94 -25.54
C GLU A 166 11.61 -17.90 -24.52
N HIS A 167 12.43 -18.75 -23.89
CA HIS A 167 11.99 -19.75 -22.92
C HIS A 167 12.10 -19.28 -21.47
N LYS A 168 12.64 -18.07 -21.23
CA LYS A 168 12.85 -17.49 -19.89
C LYS A 168 11.60 -17.55 -19.02
N LEU A 169 10.47 -17.05 -19.54
CA LEU A 169 9.23 -16.96 -18.77
C LEU A 169 8.68 -18.35 -18.41
N ALA A 170 8.81 -19.31 -19.31
CA ALA A 170 8.29 -20.65 -19.11
C ALA A 170 9.13 -21.45 -18.10
N VAL A 171 10.46 -21.28 -18.10
CA VAL A 171 11.34 -21.87 -17.08
C VAL A 171 11.03 -21.28 -15.69
N LEU A 172 10.85 -19.95 -15.60
CA LEU A 172 10.54 -19.29 -14.34
C LEU A 172 9.16 -19.66 -13.79
N ASP A 173 8.14 -19.69 -14.66
CA ASP A 173 6.79 -20.10 -14.26
C ASP A 173 6.77 -21.55 -13.77
N HIS A 174 7.53 -22.44 -14.43
CA HIS A 174 7.69 -23.82 -13.97
C HIS A 174 8.37 -23.89 -12.60
N ASP A 175 9.49 -23.19 -12.41
CA ASP A 175 10.22 -23.17 -11.12
C ASP A 175 9.33 -22.65 -9.98
N ILE A 176 8.61 -21.56 -10.20
CA ILE A 176 7.68 -20.98 -9.21
C ILE A 176 6.57 -21.98 -8.86
N LYS A 177 5.96 -22.60 -9.88
CA LYS A 177 4.89 -23.60 -9.69
C LYS A 177 5.39 -24.83 -8.98
N ALA A 178 6.55 -25.35 -9.35
CA ALA A 178 7.15 -26.53 -8.75
C ALA A 178 7.58 -26.27 -7.30
N LYS A 179 8.24 -25.14 -7.00
CA LYS A 179 8.54 -24.70 -5.62
C LYS A 179 7.27 -24.60 -4.77
N LYS A 180 6.20 -24.03 -5.32
CA LYS A 180 4.91 -23.95 -4.63
C LYS A 180 4.29 -25.33 -4.40
N ALA A 181 4.31 -26.22 -5.38
CA ALA A 181 3.79 -27.58 -5.25
C ALA A 181 4.60 -28.42 -4.25
N ALA A 182 5.92 -28.29 -4.24
CA ALA A 182 6.80 -28.92 -3.25
C ALA A 182 6.46 -28.42 -1.84
N PHE A 183 6.37 -27.11 -1.66
CA PHE A 183 5.94 -26.49 -0.41
C PHE A 183 4.57 -27.00 0.05
N GLU A 184 3.58 -27.07 -0.84
CA GLU A 184 2.22 -27.52 -0.50
C GLU A 184 2.14 -28.98 -0.02
N LYS A 185 3.07 -29.84 -0.48
CA LYS A 185 3.18 -31.25 -0.06
C LYS A 185 3.87 -31.40 1.30
N GLU A 186 4.81 -30.51 1.62
CA GLU A 186 5.53 -30.52 2.89
C GLU A 186 4.63 -30.13 4.07
N THR A 187 5.07 -30.51 5.28
CA THR A 187 4.41 -30.16 6.53
C THR A 187 5.33 -29.25 7.33
N PHE A 188 4.79 -28.12 7.78
CA PHE A 188 5.52 -27.10 8.52
C PHE A 188 4.89 -26.85 9.88
N GLU A 189 5.72 -26.61 10.89
CA GLU A 189 5.29 -26.21 12.22
C GLU A 189 5.14 -24.68 12.27
N CYS A 190 3.97 -24.22 12.68
CA CYS A 190 3.71 -22.78 12.79
C CYS A 190 4.38 -22.20 14.04
N GLY A 191 5.27 -21.21 13.88
CA GLY A 191 5.93 -20.56 15.02
C GLY A 191 5.03 -19.75 15.97
N VAL A 192 3.72 -19.64 15.68
CA VAL A 192 2.73 -18.92 16.52
C VAL A 192 1.87 -19.89 17.31
N CYS A 193 1.28 -20.89 16.65
CA CYS A 193 0.39 -21.86 17.30
C CYS A 193 1.06 -23.20 17.60
N LEU A 194 2.31 -23.41 17.15
CA LEU A 194 3.13 -24.63 17.34
C LEU A 194 2.49 -25.92 16.80
N ASP A 195 1.50 -25.79 15.92
CA ASP A 195 0.85 -26.93 15.28
C ASP A 195 1.51 -27.25 13.93
N PRO A 196 1.72 -28.54 13.60
CA PRO A 196 2.08 -28.96 12.26
C PRO A 196 0.89 -28.77 11.31
N LYS A 197 1.11 -28.04 10.22
CA LYS A 197 0.13 -27.81 9.16
C LYS A 197 0.77 -28.13 7.80
N LYS A 198 -0.04 -28.64 6.86
CA LYS A 198 0.41 -28.81 5.47
C LYS A 198 0.72 -27.45 4.84
N GLY A 199 1.66 -27.39 3.91
CA GLY A 199 2.02 -26.15 3.20
C GLY A 199 0.85 -25.43 2.56
N THR A 200 -0.20 -26.16 2.14
CA THR A 200 -1.47 -25.58 1.64
C THR A 200 -2.17 -24.64 2.65
N LYS A 201 -1.95 -24.83 3.95
CA LYS A 201 -2.50 -23.99 5.04
C LYS A 201 -1.46 -23.06 5.64
N CYS A 202 -0.27 -23.01 5.06
CA CYS A 202 0.83 -22.18 5.50
C CYS A 202 1.15 -21.11 4.43
N HIS A 203 1.77 -20.04 4.86
CA HIS A 203 2.30 -19.01 3.99
C HIS A 203 3.76 -18.77 4.34
N LYS A 204 4.60 -18.71 3.32
CA LYS A 204 6.01 -18.36 3.42
C LYS A 204 6.17 -16.88 3.12
N MET A 205 6.62 -16.11 4.10
CA MET A 205 6.84 -14.66 3.95
C MET A 205 7.84 -14.38 2.83
N LEU A 206 7.54 -13.44 1.93
CA LEU A 206 8.32 -13.18 0.73
C LEU A 206 9.70 -12.57 1.04
N ASP A 207 9.76 -11.67 2.04
CA ASP A 207 10.99 -10.93 2.37
C ASP A 207 11.96 -11.70 3.28
N CYS A 208 11.49 -12.67 4.05
CA CYS A 208 12.30 -13.34 5.08
C CYS A 208 12.19 -14.87 5.11
N GLY A 209 11.31 -15.47 4.32
CA GLY A 209 11.18 -16.92 4.19
C GLY A 209 10.58 -17.65 5.39
N HIS A 210 10.20 -16.95 6.47
CA HIS A 210 9.56 -17.56 7.63
C HIS A 210 8.17 -18.11 7.27
N ILE A 211 7.80 -19.24 7.87
CA ILE A 211 6.57 -19.97 7.54
C ILE A 211 5.60 -19.91 8.73
N PHE A 212 4.35 -19.53 8.46
CA PHE A 212 3.29 -19.49 9.46
C PHE A 212 1.98 -20.03 8.92
N CYS A 213 1.10 -20.45 9.82
CA CYS A 213 -0.25 -20.85 9.47
C CYS A 213 -1.05 -19.64 8.96
N ILE A 214 -1.80 -19.81 7.87
CA ILE A 214 -2.60 -18.74 7.25
C ILE A 214 -3.58 -18.14 8.27
N GLN A 215 -4.20 -18.98 9.10
CA GLN A 215 -5.15 -18.53 10.13
C GLN A 215 -4.48 -17.57 11.12
N CYS A 216 -3.29 -17.94 11.61
CA CYS A 216 -2.50 -17.18 12.56
C CYS A 216 -2.12 -15.80 12.00
N LEU A 217 -1.72 -15.75 10.72
CA LEU A 217 -1.40 -14.50 10.04
C LEU A 217 -2.63 -13.63 9.83
N LYS A 218 -3.75 -14.22 9.39
CA LYS A 218 -5.01 -13.50 9.16
C LYS A 218 -5.51 -12.86 10.44
N ASP A 219 -5.61 -13.63 11.52
CA ASP A 219 -6.14 -13.14 12.80
C ASP A 219 -5.26 -12.00 13.32
N PHE A 220 -3.95 -12.20 13.36
CA PHE A 220 -3.01 -11.18 13.82
C PHE A 220 -3.03 -9.89 12.98
N TYR A 221 -3.02 -9.99 11.65
CA TYR A 221 -3.04 -8.79 10.81
C TYR A 221 -4.41 -8.10 10.80
N ASN A 222 -5.51 -8.85 10.89
CA ASN A 222 -6.83 -8.24 11.05
C ASN A 222 -6.90 -7.43 12.35
N ASP A 223 -6.43 -7.98 13.46
CA ASP A 223 -6.40 -7.30 14.75
C ASP A 223 -5.49 -6.05 14.69
N ALA A 224 -4.28 -6.18 14.16
CA ALA A 224 -3.34 -5.05 14.02
C ALA A 224 -3.91 -3.91 13.16
N ILE A 225 -4.59 -4.22 12.05
CA ILE A 225 -5.21 -3.22 11.17
C ILE A 225 -6.44 -2.60 11.83
N ASN A 226 -7.20 -3.37 12.62
CA ASN A 226 -8.36 -2.88 13.36
C ASN A 226 -7.95 -1.93 14.50
N GLU A 227 -6.91 -2.28 15.25
CA GLU A 227 -6.31 -1.47 16.31
C GLU A 227 -5.54 -0.25 15.78
N GLY A 228 -5.21 -0.23 14.48
CA GLY A 228 -4.44 0.84 13.85
C GLY A 228 -2.94 0.78 14.14
N ASN A 229 -2.43 -0.35 14.65
CA ASN A 229 -1.02 -0.54 14.93
C ASN A 229 -0.30 -1.09 13.69
N LEU A 230 0.11 -0.21 12.77
CA LEU A 230 0.77 -0.62 11.52
C LEU A 230 2.20 -1.13 11.72
N SER A 231 2.85 -0.75 12.83
CA SER A 231 4.23 -1.13 13.12
C SER A 231 4.40 -2.63 13.35
N THR A 232 3.33 -3.32 13.73
CA THR A 232 3.29 -4.76 13.97
C THR A 232 2.95 -5.56 12.72
N VAL A 233 2.51 -4.93 11.62
CA VAL A 233 2.26 -5.58 10.31
C VAL A 233 3.59 -5.88 9.61
N ARG A 234 4.32 -6.81 10.21
CA ARG A 234 5.63 -7.33 9.82
C ARG A 234 5.66 -8.83 10.14
N CYS A 235 6.70 -9.52 9.70
CA CYS A 235 6.91 -10.94 10.05
C CYS A 235 6.80 -11.18 11.58
N LEU A 236 6.04 -12.20 11.98
CA LEU A 236 5.78 -12.55 13.39
C LEU A 236 6.96 -13.24 14.09
N SER A 237 8.02 -13.59 13.36
CA SER A 237 9.20 -14.20 13.96
C SER A 237 9.96 -13.17 14.81
N PRO A 238 10.21 -13.44 16.11
CA PRO A 238 10.78 -12.46 17.05
C PRO A 238 12.21 -12.02 16.72
N ASN A 239 12.98 -12.84 16.01
CA ASN A 239 14.35 -12.54 15.61
C ASN A 239 14.49 -12.11 14.14
N CYS A 240 13.40 -12.09 13.37
CA CYS A 240 13.44 -11.78 11.94
C CYS A 240 14.01 -10.37 11.64
N ALA A 241 13.79 -9.39 12.51
CA ALA A 241 14.37 -8.06 12.34
C ALA A 241 15.91 -8.04 12.54
N LYS A 242 16.44 -8.89 13.44
CA LYS A 242 17.87 -8.97 13.74
C LYS A 242 18.61 -9.77 12.67
N GLU A 243 18.03 -10.89 12.23
CA GLU A 243 18.58 -11.73 11.15
C GLU A 243 18.71 -10.94 9.84
N ARG A 244 17.74 -10.09 9.53
CA ARG A 244 17.78 -9.19 8.37
C ARG A 244 18.85 -8.09 8.49
N ALA A 245 19.13 -7.61 9.71
CA ALA A 245 20.18 -6.62 9.92
C ALA A 245 21.60 -7.21 9.76
N THR A 246 21.75 -8.52 10.01
CA THR A 246 23.03 -9.24 9.85
C THR A 246 23.28 -9.70 8.42
N ALA A 247 22.23 -9.94 7.62
CA ALA A 247 22.32 -10.30 6.22
C ALA A 247 22.68 -9.07 5.35
N GLN A 248 23.95 -8.69 5.37
CA GLN A 248 24.48 -7.58 4.57
C GLN A 248 24.55 -7.98 3.08
N GLN A 249 23.47 -7.75 2.32
CA GLN A 249 23.51 -7.38 0.89
C GLN A 249 22.11 -7.02 0.36
N ALA A 250 22.04 -5.88 -0.36
CA ALA A 250 20.96 -5.38 -1.23
C ALA A 250 19.71 -4.71 -0.61
N LYS A 251 19.67 -3.37 -0.75
CA LYS A 251 18.51 -2.43 -0.63
C LYS A 251 17.84 -2.38 0.75
N LYS A 252 17.37 -1.19 1.16
CA LYS A 252 16.60 -1.00 2.40
C LYS A 252 15.35 -1.88 2.33
N SER A 253 15.40 -3.10 2.88
CA SER A 253 14.29 -4.06 2.82
C SER A 253 13.08 -3.45 3.53
N LYS A 254 11.94 -3.40 2.83
CA LYS A 254 10.68 -2.91 3.39
C LYS A 254 10.38 -3.74 4.64
N VAL A 255 10.30 -3.09 5.80
CA VAL A 255 10.09 -3.77 7.09
C VAL A 255 8.64 -4.26 7.24
N ALA A 256 7.72 -3.61 6.51
CA ALA A 256 6.30 -3.88 6.54
C ALA A 256 5.86 -4.75 5.34
N VAL A 257 4.90 -5.62 5.60
CA VAL A 257 4.30 -6.54 4.60
C VAL A 257 3.61 -5.73 3.50
N SER A 258 3.81 -6.14 2.24
CA SER A 258 3.17 -5.48 1.09
C SER A 258 1.67 -5.82 0.99
N PRO A 259 0.81 -4.95 0.46
CA PRO A 259 -0.60 -5.30 0.29
C PRO A 259 -0.89 -6.46 -0.64
N SER A 260 -0.07 -6.66 -1.66
CA SER A 260 -0.17 -7.84 -2.52
C SER A 260 0.06 -9.13 -1.71
N GLU A 261 0.99 -9.11 -0.75
CA GLU A 261 1.23 -10.23 0.16
C GLU A 261 0.08 -10.41 1.16
N LEU A 262 -0.49 -9.32 1.70
CA LEU A 262 -1.69 -9.40 2.57
C LEU A 262 -2.89 -10.03 1.84
N LEU A 263 -3.09 -9.70 0.55
CA LEU A 263 -4.09 -10.33 -0.30
C LEU A 263 -3.77 -11.82 -0.54
N GLN A 264 -2.50 -12.16 -0.76
CA GLN A 264 -2.06 -13.55 -0.96
C GLN A 264 -2.23 -14.41 0.31
N ILE A 265 -2.05 -13.83 1.50
CA ILE A 265 -2.37 -14.47 2.79
C ILE A 265 -3.88 -14.68 2.92
N GLY A 266 -4.69 -13.87 2.23
CA GLY A 266 -6.14 -13.99 2.16
C GLY A 266 -6.89 -13.08 3.12
N LEU A 267 -6.35 -11.88 3.41
CA LEU A 267 -7.11 -10.80 4.03
C LEU A 267 -8.16 -10.26 3.06
N SER A 268 -9.25 -9.70 3.58
CA SER A 268 -10.29 -9.10 2.73
C SER A 268 -9.79 -7.80 2.09
N GLU A 269 -10.36 -7.49 0.92
CA GLU A 269 -10.03 -6.26 0.19
C GLU A 269 -10.28 -4.99 1.03
N GLU A 270 -11.32 -5.01 1.87
CA GLU A 270 -11.65 -3.91 2.78
C GLU A 270 -10.56 -3.68 3.84
N MET A 271 -10.03 -4.75 4.42
CA MET A 271 -8.95 -4.67 5.42
C MET A 271 -7.66 -4.17 4.78
N VAL A 272 -7.37 -4.61 3.56
CA VAL A 272 -6.20 -4.14 2.81
C VAL A 272 -6.33 -2.66 2.44
N LYS A 273 -7.50 -2.21 1.97
CA LYS A 273 -7.78 -0.78 1.73
C LYS A 273 -7.62 0.06 2.99
N ARG A 274 -8.10 -0.44 4.13
CA ARG A 274 -7.92 0.20 5.44
C ARG A 274 -6.43 0.29 5.80
N TYR A 275 -5.67 -0.79 5.64
CA TYR A 275 -4.22 -0.80 5.86
C TYR A 275 -3.50 0.27 5.00
N VAL A 276 -3.82 0.35 3.71
CA VAL A 276 -3.24 1.35 2.79
C VAL A 276 -3.59 2.77 3.24
N THR A 277 -4.86 3.01 3.61
CA THR A 277 -5.32 4.32 4.08
C THR A 277 -4.64 4.74 5.37
N LEU A 278 -4.54 3.82 6.33
CA LEU A 278 -3.85 4.07 7.60
C LEU A 278 -2.37 4.34 7.36
N LYS A 279 -1.71 3.57 6.49
CA LYS A 279 -0.29 3.75 6.17
C LYS A 279 -0.03 5.12 5.56
N TYR A 280 -0.83 5.50 4.56
CA TYR A 280 -0.78 6.82 3.96
C TYR A 280 -0.99 7.94 4.98
N LYS A 281 -1.97 7.78 5.88
CA LYS A 281 -2.24 8.76 6.95
C LYS A 281 -1.06 8.88 7.93
N THR A 282 -0.49 7.77 8.37
CA THR A 282 0.67 7.77 9.28
C THR A 282 1.90 8.40 8.63
N GLU A 283 2.13 8.15 7.34
CA GLU A 283 3.20 8.81 6.57
C GLU A 283 2.98 10.33 6.56
N LEU A 284 1.79 10.80 6.17
CA LEU A 284 1.44 12.23 6.17
C LEU A 284 1.61 12.91 7.54
N GLU A 285 1.23 12.24 8.63
CA GLU A 285 1.37 12.75 10.00
C GLU A 285 2.84 12.79 10.47
N SER A 286 3.68 11.89 9.95
CA SER A 286 5.11 11.89 10.25
C SER A 286 5.87 13.02 9.54
N ASP A 287 5.32 13.51 8.43
CA ASP A 287 5.91 14.57 7.63
C ASP A 287 5.56 15.96 8.16
N LYS A 288 6.57 16.64 8.71
CA LYS A 288 6.46 18.02 9.23
C LYS A 288 6.10 19.07 8.18
N ASN A 289 6.23 18.72 6.90
CA ASN A 289 5.97 19.59 5.76
C ASN A 289 4.57 19.37 5.16
N THR A 290 3.77 18.46 5.72
CA THR A 290 2.38 18.24 5.29
C THR A 290 1.50 19.41 5.72
N ILE A 291 0.84 20.03 4.75
CA ILE A 291 -0.09 21.13 4.98
C ILE A 291 -1.52 20.57 4.90
N TYR A 292 -2.32 20.78 5.93
CA TYR A 292 -3.70 20.32 5.98
C TYR A 292 -4.69 21.41 5.56
N CYS A 293 -5.82 20.98 5.00
CA CYS A 293 -6.90 21.86 4.59
C CYS A 293 -7.49 22.60 5.79
N PRO A 294 -7.66 23.93 5.72
CA PRO A 294 -8.20 24.73 6.83
C PRO A 294 -9.71 24.60 7.03
N ARG A 295 -10.42 23.93 6.11
CA ARG A 295 -11.86 23.71 6.22
C ARG A 295 -12.14 22.73 7.35
N GLN A 296 -12.91 23.18 8.35
CA GLN A 296 -13.23 22.43 9.57
C GLN A 296 -13.86 21.06 9.31
N TRP A 297 -14.57 20.92 8.18
CA TRP A 297 -15.22 19.67 7.78
C TRP A 297 -14.35 18.77 6.89
N CYS A 298 -13.20 19.23 6.39
CA CYS A 298 -12.35 18.47 5.48
C CYS A 298 -11.10 17.97 6.17
N ASN A 299 -10.25 18.87 6.71
CA ASN A 299 -8.94 18.54 7.29
C ASN A 299 -8.05 17.63 6.41
N GLY A 300 -8.32 17.54 5.11
CA GLY A 300 -7.57 16.71 4.16
C GLY A 300 -6.17 17.24 3.88
N ALA A 301 -5.21 16.38 3.61
CA ALA A 301 -3.86 16.80 3.23
C ALA A 301 -3.86 17.52 1.86
N ALA A 302 -3.01 18.54 1.73
CA ALA A 302 -2.78 19.20 0.47
C ALA A 302 -1.95 18.34 -0.49
N ARG A 303 -2.21 18.48 -1.79
CA ARG A 303 -1.45 17.89 -2.90
C ARG A 303 0.03 18.15 -2.67
N SER A 304 0.80 17.08 -2.54
CA SER A 304 2.25 17.16 -2.47
C SER A 304 2.87 16.31 -3.58
N LYS A 305 4.00 16.75 -4.14
CA LYS A 305 4.76 15.94 -5.09
C LYS A 305 5.46 14.74 -4.41
N ARG A 306 5.49 14.70 -3.06
CA ARG A 306 6.21 13.68 -2.27
C ARG A 306 5.32 12.51 -1.85
N HIS A 307 4.09 12.78 -1.45
CA HIS A 307 3.10 11.77 -1.06
C HIS A 307 1.87 11.96 -1.94
N LYS A 308 1.68 11.03 -2.88
CA LYS A 308 0.50 10.97 -3.74
C LYS A 308 -0.53 10.04 -3.08
N LYS A 309 -1.79 10.47 -3.01
CA LYS A 309 -2.87 9.63 -2.49
C LYS A 309 -3.01 8.35 -3.31
N PRO A 310 -3.06 7.17 -2.67
CA PRO A 310 -3.24 5.91 -3.38
C PRO A 310 -4.65 5.83 -3.98
N GLU A 311 -4.74 5.52 -5.28
CA GLU A 311 -6.00 5.26 -5.97
C GLU A 311 -6.29 3.75 -5.90
N GLY A 312 -7.08 3.34 -4.91
CA GLY A 312 -7.49 1.93 -4.75
C GLY A 312 -6.40 1.04 -4.13
N LEU A 313 -6.11 -0.09 -4.78
CA LEU A 313 -5.08 -1.05 -4.34
C LEU A 313 -3.73 -0.82 -5.01
N ASP A 314 -3.68 0.05 -6.03
CA ASP A 314 -2.45 0.37 -6.73
C ASP A 314 -1.68 1.44 -5.97
N PHE A 315 -0.46 1.07 -5.62
CA PHE A 315 0.51 1.99 -5.07
C PHE A 315 0.98 2.91 -6.18
N ALA A 316 0.81 4.22 -6.00
CA ALA A 316 1.80 5.14 -6.52
C ALA A 316 3.11 4.79 -5.79
N GLU A 317 4.06 4.18 -6.51
CA GLU A 317 5.41 3.97 -5.99
C GLU A 317 5.90 5.32 -5.45
N THR A 318 6.11 5.39 -4.14
CA THR A 318 6.83 6.50 -3.56
C THR A 318 8.21 6.49 -4.17
N SER A 319 8.51 7.49 -4.99
CA SER A 319 9.83 7.71 -5.54
C SER A 319 10.76 8.08 -4.39
N ASP A 320 11.30 7.06 -3.73
CA ASP A 320 12.34 7.16 -2.71
C ASP A 320 13.70 7.42 -3.40
N ALA A 321 13.72 8.45 -4.23
CA ALA A 321 14.89 9.01 -4.87
C ALA A 321 15.18 10.36 -4.21
N GLU A 322 15.93 10.33 -3.11
CA GLU A 322 16.85 11.43 -2.84
C GLU A 322 17.89 11.49 -3.97
N SER A 323 17.52 12.11 -5.08
CA SER A 323 18.46 12.75 -5.99
C SER A 323 17.74 13.91 -6.66
N GLY A 324 18.16 15.13 -6.35
CA GLY A 324 17.73 16.32 -7.08
C GLY A 324 18.03 16.15 -8.56
N LYS A 325 16.97 15.93 -9.34
CA LYS A 325 16.91 16.18 -10.78
C LYS A 325 15.54 16.77 -11.05
N GLU A 326 15.55 18.09 -11.20
CA GLU A 326 14.45 18.82 -11.80
C GLU A 326 14.30 18.30 -13.24
N GLU A 327 13.17 17.69 -13.54
CA GLU A 327 12.73 17.46 -14.91
C GLU A 327 12.20 18.79 -15.44
N GLU A 328 12.99 19.47 -16.28
CA GLU A 328 12.52 20.61 -17.08
C GLU A 328 11.60 20.09 -18.19
N GLU A 329 10.32 20.40 -18.09
CA GLU A 329 9.40 20.34 -19.24
C GLU A 329 9.82 21.40 -20.27
N LYS A 330 9.95 20.95 -21.52
CA LYS A 330 10.26 21.76 -22.70
C LYS A 330 9.11 22.74 -22.98
N ALA A 331 9.42 24.03 -22.93
CA ALA A 331 8.72 25.05 -23.71
C ALA A 331 9.71 25.69 -24.68
N GLU A 332 9.35 25.67 -25.97
CA GLU A 332 10.13 26.18 -27.09
C GLU A 332 10.38 27.69 -27.00
N GLY A 333 11.61 28.13 -27.30
CA GLY A 333 11.96 29.55 -27.39
C GLY A 333 13.46 29.78 -27.59
N ASP A 334 13.80 30.40 -28.72
CA ASP A 334 15.11 30.52 -29.37
C ASP A 334 16.12 31.49 -28.69
N SER A 335 17.39 31.31 -29.06
CA SER A 335 18.54 32.25 -29.04
C SER A 335 19.48 32.32 -27.81
N ASN A 336 20.46 31.40 -27.84
CA ASN A 336 21.91 31.65 -27.82
C ASN A 336 22.47 32.85 -26.99
N THR A 337 23.06 32.58 -25.81
CA THR A 337 24.35 33.21 -25.41
C THR A 337 25.03 32.46 -24.26
N ARG A 338 26.27 32.02 -24.50
CA ARG A 338 27.15 31.35 -23.52
C ARG A 338 27.78 32.37 -22.56
N THR A 339 27.52 32.27 -21.26
CA THR A 339 28.39 32.85 -20.22
C THR A 339 28.65 31.88 -19.07
N ARG A 340 29.91 31.89 -18.62
CA ARG A 340 30.56 30.95 -17.69
C ARG A 340 29.91 30.93 -16.30
N LYS A 341 29.75 29.73 -15.76
CA LYS A 341 29.23 29.38 -14.43
C LYS A 341 30.08 30.02 -13.32
N LYS A 342 29.53 30.98 -12.57
CA LYS A 342 30.10 31.48 -11.31
C LYS A 342 29.29 30.84 -10.16
N LYS A 343 30.00 30.08 -9.33
CA LYS A 343 29.52 29.48 -8.06
C LYS A 343 28.81 30.57 -7.24
N LYS A 344 27.50 30.45 -7.03
CA LYS A 344 26.71 31.41 -6.22
C LYS A 344 26.07 30.69 -5.06
N SER A 345 26.27 31.28 -3.89
CA SER A 345 25.81 30.89 -2.56
C SER A 345 24.30 30.68 -2.48
N ASN A 346 23.93 29.67 -1.70
CA ASN A 346 22.60 29.35 -1.19
C ASN A 346 21.84 30.59 -0.69
N LYS A 347 20.98 31.13 -1.54
CA LYS A 347 19.86 32.02 -1.18
C LYS A 347 18.85 31.91 -2.32
N ASP A 348 18.17 30.78 -2.39
CA ASP A 348 16.97 30.68 -3.22
C ASP A 348 16.00 31.77 -2.78
N ARG A 349 15.58 32.58 -3.75
CA ARG A 349 14.53 33.57 -3.54
C ARG A 349 13.25 32.76 -3.38
N PHE A 350 12.74 32.69 -2.15
CA PHE A 350 11.41 32.18 -1.84
C PHE A 350 10.40 32.71 -2.86
N ASN A 351 9.88 31.82 -3.72
CA ASN A 351 8.87 32.21 -4.69
C ASN A 351 7.51 32.14 -4.00
N LYS A 352 6.75 33.23 -4.06
CA LYS A 352 5.43 33.29 -3.41
C LYS A 352 4.44 32.32 -4.04
N ALA A 353 4.66 31.90 -5.28
CA ALA A 353 3.86 30.87 -5.95
C ALA A 353 3.94 29.50 -5.24
N ASP A 354 5.02 29.23 -4.50
CA ASP A 354 5.21 27.96 -3.76
C ASP A 354 4.30 27.85 -2.52
N LEU A 355 3.59 28.92 -2.17
CA LEU A 355 2.60 28.93 -1.10
C LEU A 355 1.24 28.37 -1.52
N LEU A 356 1.02 28.06 -2.80
CA LEU A 356 -0.24 27.47 -3.25
C LEU A 356 -0.34 26.00 -2.79
N ALA A 357 -1.29 25.73 -1.91
CA ALA A 357 -1.67 24.40 -1.48
C ALA A 357 -3.09 24.08 -1.99
N ILE A 358 -3.29 22.90 -2.58
CA ILE A 358 -4.61 22.46 -3.06
C ILE A 358 -4.99 21.20 -2.30
N CYS A 359 -6.11 21.19 -1.59
CA CYS A 359 -6.60 19.99 -0.92
C CYS A 359 -7.02 18.92 -1.92
N GLU A 360 -6.60 17.66 -1.72
CA GLU A 360 -7.03 16.54 -2.57
C GLU A 360 -8.45 16.07 -2.31
N ASP A 361 -8.96 16.25 -1.09
CA ASP A 361 -10.28 15.75 -0.70
C ASP A 361 -11.42 16.69 -1.10
N CYS A 362 -11.22 18.01 -0.99
CA CYS A 362 -12.26 19.00 -1.31
C CYS A 362 -11.90 19.97 -2.46
N GLY A 363 -10.70 19.85 -3.04
CA GLY A 363 -10.24 20.71 -4.14
C GLY A 363 -9.96 22.16 -3.76
N PHE A 364 -10.04 22.52 -2.48
CA PHE A 364 -9.85 23.91 -2.03
C PHE A 364 -8.39 24.36 -2.23
N ALA A 365 -8.21 25.44 -2.99
CA ALA A 365 -6.92 26.11 -3.17
C ALA A 365 -6.72 27.19 -2.09
N PHE A 366 -5.67 27.06 -1.30
CA PHE A 366 -5.38 27.94 -0.17
C PHE A 366 -3.88 28.26 -0.06
N CYS A 367 -3.56 29.31 0.69
CA CYS A 367 -2.17 29.69 0.96
C CYS A 367 -1.61 28.90 2.15
N GLY A 368 -0.48 28.22 1.97
CA GLY A 368 0.19 27.42 3.01
C GLY A 368 0.74 28.23 4.19
N GLN A 369 0.79 29.56 4.09
CA GLN A 369 1.26 30.44 5.17
C GLN A 369 0.11 31.07 5.99
N CYS A 370 -0.96 31.55 5.33
CA CYS A 370 -2.07 32.23 6.01
C CYS A 370 -3.35 31.39 6.09
N TYR A 371 -3.40 30.23 5.42
CA TYR A 371 -4.54 29.31 5.37
C TYR A 371 -5.85 29.92 4.82
N GLN A 372 -5.73 31.04 4.10
CA GLN A 372 -6.83 31.69 3.39
C GLN A 372 -6.97 31.18 1.96
N SER A 373 -8.09 31.49 1.30
CA SER A 373 -8.22 31.20 -0.14
C SER A 373 -7.02 31.77 -0.89
N TRP A 374 -6.56 31.03 -1.91
CA TRP A 374 -5.40 31.43 -2.67
C TRP A 374 -5.59 32.83 -3.27
N HIS A 375 -4.76 33.77 -2.82
CA HIS A 375 -4.88 35.18 -3.17
C HIS A 375 -3.85 35.63 -4.23
N GLY A 376 -3.15 34.68 -4.86
CA GLY A 376 -2.14 34.96 -5.88
C GLY A 376 -0.84 35.57 -5.35
N GLU A 377 0.11 35.81 -6.26
CA GLU A 377 1.48 36.24 -5.97
C GLU A 377 1.59 37.72 -5.52
N PHE A 378 0.67 38.56 -5.98
CA PHE A 378 0.75 40.01 -5.81
C PHE A 378 0.09 40.53 -4.53
N VAL A 379 -0.73 39.71 -3.86
CA VAL A 379 -1.40 40.07 -2.61
C VAL A 379 -0.45 39.83 -1.42
N ARG A 380 -0.38 40.79 -0.49
CA ARG A 380 0.46 40.67 0.71
C ARG A 380 -0.17 39.63 1.66
N CYS A 381 0.46 38.47 1.73
CA CYS A 381 0.15 37.44 2.71
C CYS A 381 0.63 37.87 4.11
N ALA A 382 -0.26 37.86 5.09
CA ALA A 382 0.11 37.99 6.50
C ALA A 382 0.14 36.59 7.15
N PRO A 383 1.19 36.21 7.91
CA PRO A 383 1.18 34.96 8.66
C PRO A 383 0.03 34.94 9.66
N ARG A 384 -0.46 33.74 9.98
CA ARG A 384 -1.46 33.55 11.04
C ARG A 384 -0.83 34.02 12.37
N ARG A 385 -1.37 35.09 12.97
CA ARG A 385 -0.98 35.52 14.31
C ARG A 385 -1.63 34.59 15.33
N ASP A 386 -0.84 34.11 16.30
CA ASP A 386 -1.35 33.38 17.45
C ASP A 386 -2.16 34.33 18.33
N LYS A 387 -3.24 33.82 18.92
CA LYS A 387 -4.31 34.59 19.60
C LYS A 387 -3.87 35.34 20.87
N GLU A 388 -2.61 35.21 21.31
CA GLU A 388 -2.19 35.55 22.67
C GLU A 388 -1.70 36.98 22.87
N GLU A 389 -1.45 37.75 21.80
CA GLU A 389 -1.07 39.16 21.93
C GLU A 389 -1.91 40.03 20.99
N VAL A 390 -3.11 40.40 21.45
CA VAL A 390 -3.99 41.36 20.77
C VAL A 390 -4.02 42.63 21.61
N SER A 391 -3.56 43.75 21.05
CA SER A 391 -3.63 45.08 21.68
C SER A 391 -5.08 45.45 22.02
N GLU A 392 -5.33 46.29 23.03
CA GLU A 392 -6.67 46.78 23.37
C GLU A 392 -7.37 47.44 22.17
N GLU A 393 -6.62 48.13 21.32
CA GLU A 393 -7.13 48.74 20.08
C GLU A 393 -7.53 47.70 19.03
N GLU A 394 -6.79 46.59 18.94
CA GLU A 394 -7.10 45.48 18.05
C GLU A 394 -8.30 44.69 18.57
N LYS A 395 -8.47 44.56 19.90
CA LYS A 395 -9.65 43.97 20.52
C LYS A 395 -10.91 44.78 20.20
N ALA A 396 -10.85 46.09 20.32
CA ALA A 396 -11.94 46.99 19.94
C ALA A 396 -12.27 46.90 18.44
N SER A 397 -11.24 46.82 17.59
CA SER A 397 -11.42 46.62 16.16
C SER A 397 -12.07 45.27 15.83
N LEU A 398 -11.65 44.19 16.51
CA LEU A 398 -12.23 42.86 16.33
C LEU A 398 -13.68 42.79 16.82
N GLU A 399 -14.01 43.46 17.93
CA GLU A 399 -15.38 43.56 18.45
C GLU A 399 -16.29 44.32 17.47
N TYR A 400 -15.81 45.44 16.93
CA TYR A 400 -16.54 46.17 15.88
C TYR A 400 -16.77 45.29 14.64
N LEU A 401 -15.74 44.57 14.16
CA LEU A 401 -15.91 43.63 13.04
C LEU A 401 -16.91 42.51 13.38
N GLN A 402 -16.93 41.99 14.60
CA GLN A 402 -17.87 40.95 15.01
C GLN A 402 -19.32 41.43 15.07
N LEU A 403 -19.53 42.71 15.38
CA LEU A 403 -20.86 43.33 15.47
C LEU A 403 -21.39 43.75 14.10
N HIS A 404 -20.51 44.19 13.19
CA HIS A 404 -20.90 44.82 11.93
C HIS A 404 -20.62 43.96 10.69
N THR A 405 -20.13 42.73 10.85
CA THR A 405 -19.87 41.83 9.72
C THR A 405 -20.24 40.40 10.05
N SER A 406 -20.59 39.63 9.01
CA SER A 406 -20.76 38.17 9.13
C SER A 406 -19.61 37.44 8.43
N PRO A 407 -18.94 36.49 9.10
CA PRO A 407 -17.80 35.80 8.52
C PRO A 407 -18.24 34.78 7.46
N CYS A 408 -17.50 34.69 6.36
CA CYS A 408 -17.69 33.62 5.40
C CYS A 408 -17.37 32.24 6.01
N PRO A 409 -18.22 31.20 5.85
CA PRO A 409 -17.97 29.86 6.40
C PRO A 409 -16.73 29.16 5.83
N THR A 410 -16.24 29.60 4.66
CA THR A 410 -15.13 28.94 3.95
C THR A 410 -13.80 29.63 4.16
N CYS A 411 -13.75 30.96 4.10
CA CYS A 411 -12.50 31.72 4.26
C CYS A 411 -12.50 32.66 5.46
N ASN A 412 -13.57 32.73 6.25
CA ASN A 412 -13.69 33.63 7.40
C ASN A 412 -13.49 35.13 7.05
N ALA A 413 -13.60 35.48 5.77
CA ALA A 413 -13.57 36.87 5.35
C ALA A 413 -14.80 37.60 5.95
N PRO A 414 -14.60 38.73 6.65
CA PRO A 414 -15.70 39.53 7.15
C PRO A 414 -16.47 40.11 5.97
N ALA A 415 -17.76 39.85 5.91
CA ALA A 415 -18.65 40.36 4.88
C ALA A 415 -19.63 41.35 5.51
N GLN A 416 -19.83 42.47 4.83
CA GLN A 416 -20.78 43.50 5.22
C GLN A 416 -21.89 43.55 4.17
N LYS A 417 -23.14 43.70 4.61
CA LYS A 417 -24.32 43.71 3.74
C LYS A 417 -24.80 45.15 3.52
N THR A 418 -24.72 45.64 2.29
CA THR A 418 -25.17 47.01 1.98
C THR A 418 -26.67 47.13 1.71
N HIS A 419 -27.27 46.14 1.03
CA HIS A 419 -28.71 46.06 0.75
C HIS A 419 -29.08 44.68 0.20
N GLY A 420 -30.37 44.31 0.21
CA GLY A 420 -30.89 43.14 -0.50
C GLY A 420 -31.11 41.90 0.37
N CYS A 421 -30.98 40.70 -0.21
CA CYS A 421 -31.27 39.43 0.47
C CYS A 421 -30.07 38.89 1.27
N ASN A 422 -30.32 37.95 2.17
CA ASN A 422 -29.29 37.35 3.03
C ASN A 422 -28.46 36.24 2.36
N HIS A 423 -28.73 35.92 1.09
CA HIS A 423 -27.84 35.07 0.29
C HIS A 423 -26.66 35.92 -0.20
N MET A 424 -25.48 35.68 0.39
CA MET A 424 -24.25 36.35 -0.01
C MET A 424 -23.33 35.42 -0.78
N ILE A 425 -22.55 36.00 -1.69
CA ILE A 425 -21.44 35.33 -2.38
C ILE A 425 -20.17 36.01 -1.89
N CYS A 426 -19.27 35.24 -1.27
CA CYS A 426 -18.05 35.80 -0.72
C CYS A 426 -17.10 36.26 -1.84
N SER A 427 -16.74 37.55 -1.86
CA SER A 427 -15.84 38.13 -2.87
C SER A 427 -14.40 37.58 -2.88
N ARG A 428 -14.01 36.78 -1.88
CA ARG A 428 -12.67 36.17 -1.78
C ARG A 428 -12.59 34.70 -2.19
N CYS A 429 -13.69 33.97 -2.10
CA CYS A 429 -13.68 32.51 -2.30
C CYS A 429 -14.93 31.99 -3.01
N ASP A 430 -15.77 32.91 -3.51
CA ASP A 430 -17.01 32.67 -4.26
C ASP A 430 -18.00 31.71 -3.60
N THR A 431 -17.84 31.49 -2.29
CA THR A 431 -18.73 30.64 -1.52
C THR A 431 -20.06 31.33 -1.32
N HIS A 432 -21.15 30.62 -1.64
CA HIS A 432 -22.51 31.03 -1.29
C HIS A 432 -22.74 30.75 0.20
N PHE A 433 -23.21 31.74 0.96
CA PHE A 433 -23.48 31.58 2.38
C PHE A 433 -24.63 32.47 2.86
N CYS A 434 -25.23 32.09 3.99
CA CYS A 434 -26.29 32.84 4.64
C CYS A 434 -25.68 33.92 5.54
N TYR A 435 -26.07 35.17 5.37
CA TYR A 435 -25.60 36.29 6.18
C TYR A 435 -25.97 36.13 7.66
N LEU A 436 -27.17 35.61 7.95
CA LEU A 436 -27.71 35.56 9.31
C LEU A 436 -27.04 34.51 10.20
N CYS A 437 -26.66 33.36 9.64
CA CYS A 437 -26.11 32.25 10.43
C CYS A 437 -24.72 31.82 10.00
N SER A 438 -24.12 32.54 9.04
CA SER A 438 -22.82 32.22 8.45
C SER A 438 -22.73 30.80 7.87
N SER A 439 -23.85 30.11 7.62
CA SER A 439 -23.84 28.74 7.09
C SER A 439 -23.59 28.71 5.59
N TRP A 440 -22.93 27.66 5.13
CA TRP A 440 -22.72 27.42 3.70
C TRP A 440 -24.06 27.14 2.99
N LEU A 441 -24.23 27.69 1.80
CA LEU A 441 -25.40 27.50 0.95
C LEU A 441 -25.02 26.76 -0.33
N ASP A 442 -25.89 25.87 -0.78
CA ASP A 442 -25.71 25.17 -2.05
C ASP A 442 -25.82 26.16 -3.22
N PRO A 443 -24.81 26.26 -4.12
CA PRO A 443 -24.88 27.12 -5.30
C PRO A 443 -26.03 26.80 -6.26
N VAL A 444 -26.48 25.54 -6.32
CA VAL A 444 -27.57 25.09 -7.20
C VAL A 444 -28.93 25.56 -6.68
N ASN A 445 -29.11 25.60 -5.35
CA ASN A 445 -30.35 26.07 -4.72
C ASN A 445 -30.10 26.83 -3.40
N PRO A 446 -29.55 28.05 -3.47
CA PRO A 446 -29.12 28.79 -2.27
C PRO A 446 -30.30 29.26 -1.41
N TYR A 447 -31.50 29.37 -1.98
CA TYR A 447 -32.69 29.83 -1.28
C TYR A 447 -33.38 28.74 -0.45
N GLN A 448 -33.02 27.46 -0.66
CA GLN A 448 -33.61 26.34 0.09
C GLN A 448 -33.44 26.50 1.61
N HIS A 449 -32.33 27.12 2.05
CA HIS A 449 -32.04 27.39 3.45
C HIS A 449 -33.10 28.26 4.15
N TYR A 450 -33.78 29.14 3.41
CA TYR A 450 -34.81 30.05 3.94
C TYR A 450 -36.22 29.46 3.83
N ASN A 451 -36.35 28.26 3.25
CA ASN A 451 -37.61 27.57 3.06
C ASN A 451 -37.68 26.32 3.94
N GLN A 452 -38.82 25.63 3.90
CA GLN A 452 -38.99 24.36 4.59
C GLN A 452 -38.19 23.27 3.88
N LEU A 453 -37.36 22.54 4.63
CA LEU A 453 -36.54 21.44 4.13
C LEU A 453 -37.35 20.15 4.02
N ALA A 454 -36.84 19.17 3.27
CA ALA A 454 -37.47 17.86 3.10
C ALA A 454 -37.75 17.20 4.47
N GLY A 455 -38.99 16.73 4.67
CA GLY A 455 -39.45 16.18 5.95
C GLY A 455 -39.94 17.22 6.96
N GLY A 456 -40.22 18.45 6.52
CA GLY A 456 -40.90 19.48 7.32
C GLY A 456 -40.00 20.27 8.28
N LYS A 457 -38.68 20.02 8.26
CA LYS A 457 -37.69 20.69 9.11
C LYS A 457 -37.45 22.13 8.65
N VAL A 458 -37.22 23.05 9.59
CA VAL A 458 -36.93 24.46 9.32
C VAL A 458 -35.61 24.87 9.97
N THR A 459 -34.86 25.76 9.32
CA THR A 459 -33.65 26.35 9.88
C THR A 459 -34.01 27.56 10.76
N SER A 460 -33.05 28.06 11.55
CA SER A 460 -33.21 29.33 12.27
C SER A 460 -33.43 30.54 11.34
N CYS A 461 -33.16 30.38 10.04
CA CYS A 461 -33.28 31.41 9.01
C CYS A 461 -34.54 31.24 8.14
N TYR A 462 -35.45 30.33 8.51
CA TYR A 462 -36.70 30.11 7.78
C TYR A 462 -37.51 31.41 7.66
N MET A 463 -37.95 31.73 6.44
CA MET A 463 -38.66 32.96 6.06
C MET A 463 -37.90 34.28 6.32
N ARG A 464 -36.59 34.23 6.58
CA ARG A 464 -35.77 35.42 6.90
C ARG A 464 -34.84 35.85 5.77
N LEU A 465 -35.21 35.57 4.52
CA LEU A 465 -34.38 35.92 3.36
C LEU A 465 -34.16 37.43 3.22
N TRP A 466 -35.15 38.24 3.58
CA TRP A 466 -35.15 39.70 3.45
C TRP A 466 -34.97 40.43 4.78
N GLU A 467 -34.65 39.73 5.86
CA GLU A 467 -34.30 40.37 7.12
C GLU A 467 -33.05 41.25 6.90
N LEU A 468 -33.07 42.49 7.40
CA LEU A 468 -32.01 43.50 7.17
C LEU A 468 -31.86 43.92 5.69
N GLU A 469 -32.97 44.10 4.96
CA GLU A 469 -32.95 44.50 3.54
C GLU A 469 -32.23 45.84 3.28
N GLY A 470 -32.27 46.77 4.23
CA GLY A 470 -31.60 48.08 4.15
C GLY A 470 -30.09 48.07 4.42
N GLY A 471 -29.50 46.89 4.68
CA GLY A 471 -28.09 46.75 5.03
C GLY A 471 -27.78 46.90 6.53
N ASP A 472 -26.49 46.87 6.88
CA ASP A 472 -25.94 46.92 8.24
C ASP A 472 -25.13 48.21 8.52
N GLY A 473 -25.37 49.28 7.74
CA GLY A 473 -24.72 50.59 7.90
C GLY A 473 -25.04 51.26 9.25
N ASP A 474 -24.25 52.28 9.62
CA ASP A 474 -24.28 52.99 10.91
C ASP A 474 -25.65 53.60 11.30
N ASP A 475 -26.62 53.53 10.40
CA ASP A 475 -27.97 54.06 10.43
C ASP A 475 -29.07 53.01 10.71
N VAL A 476 -28.75 51.71 10.88
CA VAL A 476 -29.71 50.72 11.40
C VAL A 476 -29.63 50.58 12.92
N GLY A 477 -30.35 51.45 13.61
CA GLY A 477 -30.61 51.30 15.04
C GLY A 477 -31.29 49.97 15.37
N LEU A 478 -30.73 49.28 16.37
CA LEU A 478 -31.30 48.17 17.15
C LEU A 478 -31.27 46.77 16.50
N GLY A 479 -30.26 45.97 16.88
CA GLY A 479 -30.48 44.55 17.19
C GLY A 479 -29.79 43.49 16.34
N PHE A 480 -28.84 43.82 15.45
CA PHE A 480 -28.06 42.79 14.77
C PHE A 480 -26.89 42.31 15.64
N ILE A 481 -27.08 41.19 16.33
CA ILE A 481 -25.97 40.38 16.83
C ILE A 481 -25.46 39.63 15.60
N GLY A 482 -24.27 40.01 15.12
CA GLY A 482 -23.62 39.40 13.94
C GLY A 482 -23.74 37.88 13.92
N GLY A 483 -23.75 37.27 12.73
CA GLY A 483 -24.33 35.96 12.41
C GLY A 483 -23.81 34.67 13.10
N ARG A 484 -23.41 34.74 14.37
CA ARG A 484 -23.35 33.63 15.32
C ARG A 484 -24.73 33.49 15.97
N GLY A 485 -25.56 32.59 15.43
CA GLY A 485 -26.85 32.28 16.01
C GLY A 485 -26.77 31.87 17.49
N PRO A 486 -27.89 31.92 18.23
CA PRO A 486 -27.96 31.47 19.62
C PRO A 486 -27.62 29.98 19.68
N GLY A 487 -26.42 29.66 20.18
CA GLY A 487 -25.86 28.31 20.16
C GLY A 487 -24.32 28.27 20.17
N ALA A 488 -23.65 29.40 19.98
CA ALA A 488 -22.28 29.56 20.44
C ALA A 488 -22.33 29.99 21.92
N ASP A 489 -22.01 29.07 22.84
CA ASP A 489 -21.81 29.41 24.23
C ASP A 489 -20.86 30.62 24.33
N PRO A 490 -21.24 31.69 25.05
CA PRO A 490 -20.26 32.69 25.46
C PRO A 490 -19.22 31.96 26.32
N GLN A 491 -17.95 32.02 25.89
CA GLN A 491 -16.84 31.71 26.79
C GLN A 491 -17.06 32.54 28.08
N PRO A 492 -16.93 31.95 29.27
CA PRO A 492 -17.25 32.64 30.51
C PRO A 492 -16.44 33.93 30.61
N ALA A 493 -17.15 35.05 30.75
CA ALA A 493 -16.56 36.34 31.07
C ALA A 493 -15.78 36.20 32.38
N LEU A 494 -14.47 36.44 32.31
CA LEU A 494 -13.62 36.54 33.49
C LEU A 494 -14.00 37.84 34.23
N ASN A 495 -14.58 37.64 35.42
CA ASN A 495 -14.69 38.49 36.61
C ASN A 495 -14.79 40.02 36.41
N GLU A 496 -15.94 40.55 36.84
CA GLU A 496 -16.05 41.90 37.41
C GLU A 496 -14.97 42.09 38.49
N ILE A 497 -14.04 43.01 38.24
CA ILE A 497 -13.20 43.61 39.27
C ILE A 497 -13.83 44.98 39.55
N GLU A 498 -14.61 45.05 40.63
CA GLU A 498 -15.13 46.30 41.17
C GLU A 498 -13.99 47.00 41.94
N LEU A 499 -13.53 48.14 41.43
CA LEU A 499 -12.51 48.98 42.07
C LEU A 499 -13.16 49.96 43.06
N LEU A 500 -13.02 49.61 44.35
CA LEU A 500 -12.79 50.43 45.56
C LEU A 500 -13.80 51.52 45.99
N PRO A 501 -13.93 51.69 47.32
CA PRO A 501 -13.22 52.82 47.92
C PRO A 501 -12.36 52.47 49.16
N GLU A 502 -11.29 53.26 49.30
CA GLU A 502 -10.32 53.30 50.41
C GLU A 502 -10.96 53.53 51.79
N VAL A 503 -10.50 52.84 52.85
CA VAL A 503 -10.37 53.39 54.22
C VAL A 503 -9.28 52.64 55.03
N ILE A 504 -8.15 53.34 55.27
CA ILE A 504 -7.35 53.53 56.51
C ILE A 504 -6.81 52.31 57.32
N GLU A 505 -5.46 52.26 57.36
CA GLU A 505 -4.48 51.96 58.44
C GLU A 505 -4.82 50.99 59.59
N SER A 506 -3.94 50.01 59.83
CA SER A 506 -3.05 49.98 61.02
C SER A 506 -2.09 48.77 61.01
N ASP A 507 -0.91 49.00 61.58
CA ASP A 507 0.26 48.14 61.75
C ASP A 507 0.02 46.78 62.45
N ASP A 508 0.89 45.78 62.20
CA ASP A 508 1.80 45.23 63.23
C ASP A 508 2.56 43.95 62.79
N SER A 509 3.89 44.05 62.91
CA SER A 509 4.90 43.08 63.40
C SER A 509 4.91 41.58 63.05
N ASP A 510 6.08 41.21 62.51
CA ASP A 510 7.03 40.19 62.99
C ASP A 510 6.74 38.68 62.83
N GLY A 511 7.80 37.97 62.42
CA GLY A 511 8.09 36.64 62.97
C GLY A 511 8.59 35.61 61.97
N GLU A 512 9.91 35.58 61.77
CA GLU A 512 10.66 34.46 61.22
C GLU A 512 10.52 33.19 62.09
N GLU A 513 10.57 31.99 61.49
CA GLU A 513 11.55 30.93 61.85
C GLU A 513 11.24 29.59 61.15
N GLU A 514 12.24 29.11 60.41
CA GLU A 514 12.40 27.71 60.02
C GLU A 514 12.84 26.87 61.22
N VAL A 515 12.35 25.63 61.34
CA VAL A 515 13.11 24.53 61.96
C VAL A 515 12.82 23.18 61.30
N ASP A 516 13.91 22.58 60.81
CA ASP A 516 14.10 21.19 60.40
C ASP A 516 13.82 20.18 61.53
N ALA A 517 13.39 18.95 61.18
CA ALA A 517 14.13 17.69 61.44
C ALA A 517 13.25 16.40 61.42
N ARG A 518 13.55 15.55 60.43
CA ARG A 518 13.99 14.13 60.51
C ARG A 518 13.24 13.05 61.32
N ASP A 519 13.06 11.93 60.61
CA ASP A 519 13.27 10.51 60.99
C ASP A 519 12.33 9.80 61.99
N ASN A 520 11.56 8.82 61.49
CA ASN A 520 11.88 7.37 61.58
C ASN A 520 10.68 6.43 61.35
N ASN A 521 10.83 5.57 60.34
CA ASN A 521 10.69 4.11 60.32
C ASN A 521 9.79 3.34 61.35
N ARG A 522 8.94 2.46 60.77
CA ARG A 522 8.72 1.01 61.08
C ARG A 522 7.48 0.52 61.88
N GLN A 523 6.76 -0.38 61.19
CA GLN A 523 6.23 -1.72 61.60
C GLN A 523 4.77 -1.90 62.10
N LEU A 524 4.00 -2.61 61.25
CA LEU A 524 2.93 -3.63 61.44
C LEU A 524 2.06 -3.67 62.72
N GLY A 525 0.73 -3.78 62.49
CA GLY A 525 -0.21 -4.43 63.42
C GLY A 525 -1.67 -4.14 63.05
N GLY A 526 -2.42 -5.15 62.63
CA GLY A 526 -3.84 -5.02 62.23
C GLY A 526 -4.84 -5.24 63.37
N GLN A 527 -6.06 -4.73 63.17
CA GLN A 527 -7.38 -5.35 63.40
C GLN A 527 -8.46 -4.28 63.66
N GLY A 528 -9.62 -4.45 63.01
CA GLY A 528 -10.91 -4.19 63.67
C GLY A 528 -11.69 -2.90 63.36
N GLN A 529 -12.56 -3.00 62.33
CA GLN A 529 -13.97 -2.55 62.31
C GLN A 529 -14.37 -1.07 62.58
N GLY A 530 -15.04 -0.49 61.58
CA GLY A 530 -16.39 0.05 61.78
C GLY A 530 -16.64 1.53 61.46
N GLN A 531 -17.55 1.75 60.48
CA GLN A 531 -18.35 2.96 60.21
C GLN A 531 -17.58 4.13 59.56
N GLY A 532 -18.00 4.76 58.46
CA GLY A 532 -19.19 4.68 57.63
C GLY A 532 -19.23 5.99 56.84
N ILE A 533 -19.13 5.95 55.51
CA ILE A 533 -19.38 7.11 54.63
C ILE A 533 -20.14 6.61 53.39
N GLU A 534 -21.31 7.20 53.17
CA GLU A 534 -22.26 6.89 52.10
C GLU A 534 -21.67 7.16 50.71
N ILE A 535 -21.88 6.20 49.80
CA ILE A 535 -21.69 6.33 48.36
C ILE A 535 -23.06 6.66 47.76
N ALA A 536 -23.20 7.80 47.10
CA ALA A 536 -24.31 8.06 46.21
C ALA A 536 -23.93 7.60 44.78
N GLN A 537 -24.34 6.38 44.44
CA GLN A 537 -24.54 5.95 43.05
C GLN A 537 -25.95 6.35 42.60
N LEU A 538 -26.08 6.89 41.39
CA LEU A 538 -27.27 6.83 40.53
C LEU A 538 -26.77 7.01 39.08
N SER A 539 -26.59 5.93 38.31
CA SER A 539 -27.60 5.24 37.50
C SER A 539 -27.84 5.91 36.14
N LEU A 540 -27.13 5.44 35.11
CA LEU A 540 -27.50 5.62 33.70
C LEU A 540 -28.15 4.31 33.22
N GLN A 541 -29.48 4.33 33.14
CA GLN A 541 -30.29 3.24 32.59
C GLN A 541 -30.22 3.24 31.06
N LEU A 542 -29.83 2.09 30.51
CA LEU A 542 -30.03 1.69 29.14
C LEU A 542 -31.47 1.16 28.96
N LEU A 543 -32.13 1.55 27.87
CA LEU A 543 -33.25 0.79 27.28
C LEU A 543 -33.07 0.69 25.75
N PRO A 544 -33.64 -0.35 25.12
CA PRO A 544 -33.09 -0.99 23.92
C PRO A 544 -33.78 -0.55 22.62
N MET A 545 -33.04 -0.62 21.52
CA MET A 545 -33.56 -0.48 20.15
C MET A 545 -33.94 -1.86 19.60
N HIS A 546 -35.23 -2.14 19.50
CA HIS A 546 -35.77 -3.22 18.67
C HIS A 546 -36.28 -2.59 17.37
N HIS A 547 -35.82 -3.07 16.21
CA HIS A 547 -36.68 -3.15 15.03
C HIS A 547 -36.29 -4.32 14.13
N SER A 548 -37.27 -5.20 13.96
CA SER A 548 -37.24 -6.40 13.14
C SER A 548 -37.09 -6.10 11.65
N ILE A 549 -36.29 -6.93 10.99
CA ILE A 549 -36.30 -7.17 9.55
C ILE A 549 -37.31 -8.28 9.28
N GLN A 550 -38.20 -8.12 8.29
CA GLN A 550 -38.83 -9.23 7.53
C GLN A 550 -39.43 -8.70 6.20
N PRO A 551 -39.74 -9.55 5.20
CA PRO A 551 -39.03 -9.56 3.91
C PRO A 551 -39.86 -9.07 2.71
N ALA A 552 -39.18 -8.95 1.57
CA ALA A 552 -39.75 -8.59 0.28
C ALA A 552 -40.49 -9.77 -0.39
N GLU A 553 -41.76 -9.56 -0.74
CA GLU A 553 -42.49 -10.34 -1.74
C GLU A 553 -42.91 -9.39 -2.88
N GLY A 554 -42.71 -9.82 -4.12
CA GLY A 554 -42.86 -9.00 -5.32
C GLY A 554 -44.26 -9.02 -5.92
N ILE A 555 -44.51 -8.11 -6.87
CA ILE A 555 -45.59 -8.21 -7.86
C ILE A 555 -45.09 -7.65 -9.21
N MET A 556 -45.25 -8.48 -10.24
CA MET A 556 -45.05 -8.20 -11.66
C MET A 556 -46.15 -7.33 -12.27
N ALA A 557 -45.80 -6.70 -13.40
CA ALA A 557 -46.63 -6.35 -14.56
C ALA A 557 -47.56 -5.13 -14.47
N HIS A 558 -47.36 -4.15 -15.37
CA HIS A 558 -48.30 -3.92 -16.47
C HIS A 558 -47.67 -3.09 -17.60
N LEU A 559 -47.60 -3.71 -18.78
CA LEU A 559 -47.58 -3.09 -20.10
C LEU A 559 -49.03 -2.76 -20.52
N GLU A 560 -49.14 -1.91 -21.55
CA GLU A 560 -50.33 -1.49 -22.34
C GLU A 560 -50.99 -0.15 -21.96
N ALA A 561 -50.58 0.93 -22.65
CA ALA A 561 -51.35 1.60 -23.72
C ALA A 561 -50.54 2.74 -24.34
#